data_AF-A0A1W1HZL8-F1
#
_entry.id   AF-A0A1W1HZL8-F1
#
_cell.length_a   1.000
_cell.length_b   1.000
_cell.length_c   1.000
_cell.angle_alpha   90.00
_cell.angle_beta   90.00
_cell.angle_gamma   90.00
#
_symmetry.space_group_name_H-M   'P 1'
#
loop_
_entity.id
_entity.type
_entity.pdbx_description
1 polymer ?
#
loop_
_entity_poly.entity_id
_entity_poly.type
_entity_poly.pdbx_seq_one_letter_code
_entity_poly.pdbx_strand_id
1 'polypeptide(L)' 'MVPWPGSRGLFLWGSPLIVPRTAGPEELEAKRVELEDALNRLTAEADDIMTPRPHGS' A
#
# COMPACT_ATOMS: atom_id res chain seq x y z
N MET A 1 8.39 -15.07 13.87
CA MET A 1 9.51 -14.20 13.43
C MET A 1 9.59 -13.05 14.43
N VAL A 2 10.76 -12.78 15.04
CA VAL A 2 10.96 -11.67 15.99
C VAL A 2 11.83 -10.62 15.31
N PRO A 3 11.41 -9.35 15.20
CA PRO A 3 12.21 -8.31 14.56
C PRO A 3 13.49 -8.01 15.35
N TRP A 4 14.55 -7.64 14.63
CA TRP A 4 15.85 -7.34 15.22
C TRP A 4 15.79 -6.06 16.08
N PRO A 5 16.48 -5.98 17.23
CA PRO A 5 16.55 -4.77 18.02
C PRO A 5 17.10 -3.59 17.22
N GLY A 6 16.31 -2.52 17.06
CA GLY A 6 16.65 -1.35 16.24
C GLY A 6 16.06 -1.35 14.83
N SER A 7 15.31 -2.38 14.44
CA SER A 7 14.51 -2.35 13.21
C SER A 7 13.34 -1.37 13.33
N ARG A 8 13.02 -0.68 12.22
CA ARG A 8 11.81 0.13 12.07
C ARG A 8 10.75 -0.68 11.34
N GLY A 9 9.50 -0.60 11.79
CA GLY A 9 8.34 -1.16 11.10
C GLY A 9 7.34 -0.06 10.77
N LEU A 10 6.63 -0.18 9.65
CA LEU A 10 5.54 0.70 9.24
C LEU A 10 4.36 -0.15 8.80
N PHE A 11 3.17 0.21 9.28
CA PHE A 11 1.91 -0.35 8.85
C PHE A 11 1.08 0.76 8.25
N LEU A 12 0.76 0.64 6.95
CA LEU A 12 -0.15 1.52 6.24
C LEU A 12 -1.38 0.73 5.81
N TRP A 13 -2.54 1.37 5.86
CA TRP A 13 -3.78 0.83 5.32
C TRP A 13 -4.48 1.90 4.48
N GLY A 14 -5.06 1.46 3.36
CA GLY A 14 -5.81 2.32 2.45
C GLY A 14 -7.24 2.56 2.92
N SER A 15 -7.96 3.39 2.16
CA SER A 15 -9.40 3.54 2.32
C SER A 15 -10.14 2.25 1.96
N PRO A 16 -11.24 1.90 2.65
CA PRO A 16 -12.03 0.73 2.29
C PRO A 16 -12.56 0.81 0.86
N LEU A 17 -12.38 -0.27 0.09
CA LEU A 17 -12.93 -0.41 -1.25
C LEU A 17 -14.24 -1.20 -1.20
N ILE A 18 -15.33 -0.60 -1.69
CA ILE A 18 -16.64 -1.26 -1.75
C ILE A 18 -16.85 -1.89 -3.12
N VAL A 19 -17.13 -3.19 -3.12
CA VAL A 19 -17.45 -3.97 -4.32
C VAL A 19 -18.93 -4.40 -4.24
N PRO A 20 -19.78 -3.98 -5.19
CA PRO A 20 -21.16 -4.44 -5.25
C PRO A 20 -21.25 -5.96 -5.39
N ARG A 21 -22.21 -6.59 -4.71
CA ARG A 21 -22.42 -8.05 -4.83
C ARG A 21 -22.84 -8.48 -6.24
N THR A 22 -23.48 -7.58 -6.98
CA THR A 22 -23.96 -7.80 -8.34
C THR A 22 -22.94 -7.39 -9.40
N ALA A 23 -21.70 -7.05 -9.00
CA ALA A 23 -20.69 -6.57 -9.92
C ALA A 23 -20.42 -7.60 -11.03
N GLY A 24 -20.56 -7.15 -12.28
CA GLY A 24 -20.18 -7.93 -13.45
C GLY A 24 -18.66 -8.01 -13.64
N PRO A 25 -18.18 -8.81 -14.61
CA PRO A 25 -16.75 -8.98 -14.86
C PRO A 25 -15.99 -7.66 -15.08
N GLU A 26 -16.58 -6.73 -15.85
CA GLU A 26 -15.96 -5.42 -16.14
C GLU A 26 -15.88 -4.53 -14.89
N GLU A 27 -16.93 -4.52 -14.06
CA GLU A 27 -16.97 -3.74 -12.82
C GLU A 27 -15.99 -4.31 -11.78
N LEU A 28 -15.87 -5.63 -11.71
CA LEU A 28 -14.87 -6.29 -10.88
C LEU A 28 -13.45 -5.95 -11.32
N GLU A 29 -13.20 -5.92 -12.63
CA GLU A 29 -11.89 -5.56 -13.16
C GLU A 29 -11.56 -4.09 -12.87
N ALA A 30 -12.52 -3.18 -13.02
CA ALA A 30 -12.35 -1.79 -12.62
C ALA A 30 -11.99 -1.65 -11.12
N LYS A 31 -12.65 -2.43 -10.25
CA LYS A 31 -12.34 -2.46 -8.81
C LYS A 31 -10.97 -3.09 -8.52
N ARG A 32 -10.54 -4.07 -9.30
CA ARG A 32 -9.21 -4.67 -9.19
C ARG A 32 -8.12 -3.63 -9.49
N VAL A 33 -8.29 -2.84 -10.55
CA VAL A 33 -7.36 -1.76 -10.90
C VAL A 33 -7.33 -0.69 -9.80
N GLU A 34 -8.49 -0.27 -9.29
CA GLU A 34 -8.56 0.70 -8.17
C GLU A 34 -7.81 0.20 -6.92
N LEU A 35 -7.92 -1.09 -6.60
CA LEU A 35 -7.19 -1.71 -5.50
C LEU A 35 -5.67 -1.72 -5.77
N GLU A 36 -5.26 -2.10 -6.98
CA GLU A 36 -3.85 -2.15 -7.37
C GLU A 36 -3.20 -0.77 -7.26
N ASP A 37 -3.86 0.26 -7.77
CA ASP A 37 -3.39 1.65 -7.68
C ASP A 37 -3.25 2.12 -6.22
N ALA A 38 -4.22 1.77 -5.36
CA ALA A 38 -4.17 2.11 -3.95
C ALA A 38 -2.99 1.42 -3.24
N LEU A 39 -2.75 0.14 -3.52
CA LEU A 39 -1.63 -0.60 -2.95
C LEU A 39 -0.29 -0.06 -3.44
N ASN A 40 -0.15 0.21 -4.74
CA ASN A 40 1.07 0.78 -5.32
C ASN A 40 1.40 2.14 -4.70
N ARG A 41 0.39 3.01 -4.52
CA ARG A 41 0.57 4.30 -3.86
C ARG A 41 1.04 4.17 -2.41
N LEU A 42 0.43 3.27 -1.63
CA LEU A 42 0.82 3.05 -0.23
C LEU A 42 2.24 2.48 -0.12
N THR A 43 2.64 1.60 -1.04
CA THR A 43 4.02 1.09 -1.09
C THR A 43 5.01 2.21 -1.39
N ALA A 44 4.73 3.07 -2.38
CA ALA A 44 5.60 4.19 -2.70
C ALA A 44 5.74 5.18 -1.52
N GLU A 45 4.64 5.42 -0.80
CA GLU A 45 4.66 6.23 0.43
C GLU A 45 5.49 5.57 1.53
N ALA A 46 5.33 4.26 1.73
CA ALA A 46 6.13 3.51 2.69
C ALA A 46 7.63 3.60 2.38
N ASP A 47 8.00 3.50 1.10
CA ASP A 47 9.37 3.60 0.64
C ASP A 47 9.96 4.99 0.92
N ASP A 48 9.23 6.08 0.67
CA ASP A 48 9.71 7.44 0.98
C ASP A 48 9.91 7.65 2.50
N ILE A 49 9.02 7.07 3.34
CA ILE A 49 9.12 7.16 4.81
C ILE A 49 10.29 6.31 5.36
N MET A 50 10.52 5.13 4.77
CA MET A 50 11.51 4.17 5.27
C MET A 50 12.89 4.34 4.66
N THR A 51 13.00 4.93 3.47
CA THR A 51 14.29 5.21 2.83
C THR A 51 15.05 6.26 3.64
N PRO A 52 16.25 5.94 4.16
CA PRO A 52 17.08 6.93 4.82
C PRO A 52 17.49 8.00 3.82
N ARG A 53 17.23 9.28 4.12
CA ARG A 53 17.79 10.36 3.31
C ARG A 53 19.32 10.36 3.51
N PRO A 54 20.12 10.38 2.43
CA PRO A 54 21.57 10.44 2.55
C PRO A 54 21.93 11.68 3.35
N HIS A 55 22.75 11.48 4.39
CA HIS A 55 23.24 12.57 5.22
C HIS A 55 24.13 13.43 4.32
N GLY A 56 23.66 14.64 4.00
CA GLY A 56 24.48 15.64 3.33
C GLY A 56 25.77 15.84 4.11
N SER A 57 26.90 15.83 3.39
CA SER A 57 28.23 16.15 3.89
C SER A 57 28.31 17.55 4.48
#